data_AF-A0A4Q5TW29-F1
#
_entry.id   AF-A0A4Q5TW29-F1
#
_cell.length_a   1.000
_cell.length_b   1.000
_cell.length_c   1.000
_cell.angle_alpha   90.00
_cell.angle_beta   90.00
_cell.angle_gamma   90.00
#
_symmetry.space_group_name_H-M   'P 1'
#
loop_
_entity.id
_entity.type
_entity.pdbx_description
1 polymer ?
#
loop_
_entity_poly.entity_id
_entity_poly.type
_entity_poly.pdbx_seq_one_letter_code
_entity_poly.pdbx_strand_id
1 'polypeptide(L)'
;MKVKSLFVSFCACAILAVTIAFKAQGRQQPVLPDPETGVLASGGFTDAEIKAPDVEAWFFRAVSGYPAAIAFEPVVLFKNGEYYDVGEDPVESMDVEAEKAKRPKAWGKWRKAGDTWYLTNSQGKEHDYKLGSGNWFPAFAYTGSPKLKKAYEKTSGGDYGNGTNALFKSRINFIDDTHFTQGEEGGVITPNSTAWNKTADAGTYKIKGHSIEMTLNSGKVVKRSFAFGASGTPPKATSDMIFIGGDAYTDQD
;
A
#
# COMPACT_ATOMS: atom_id res chain seq x y z
N MET A 1 -54.41 -28.54 8.30
CA MET A 1 -53.47 -28.64 7.17
C MET A 1 -52.19 -29.29 7.67
N LYS A 2 -51.71 -30.31 6.97
CA LYS A 2 -50.66 -31.26 7.39
C LYS A 2 -49.24 -30.72 7.21
N VAL A 3 -48.37 -31.11 8.14
CA VAL A 3 -46.90 -31.07 8.12
C VAL A 3 -46.33 -31.79 6.91
N LYS A 4 -45.20 -31.30 6.35
CA LYS A 4 -44.15 -32.15 5.77
C LYS A 4 -42.79 -31.43 5.74
N SER A 5 -41.91 -31.89 6.63
CA SER A 5 -40.45 -31.83 6.51
C SER A 5 -40.02 -32.63 5.28
N LEU A 6 -39.00 -32.13 4.56
CA LEU A 6 -38.16 -32.99 3.70
C LEU A 6 -36.70 -32.61 3.91
N PHE A 7 -36.02 -33.41 4.72
CA PHE A 7 -34.59 -33.67 4.60
C PHE A 7 -34.31 -34.27 3.22
N VAL A 8 -33.26 -33.80 2.55
CA VAL A 8 -32.58 -34.60 1.52
C VAL A 8 -31.09 -34.60 1.85
N SER A 9 -30.68 -35.74 2.41
CA SER A 9 -29.30 -36.22 2.52
C SER A 9 -29.10 -37.24 1.41
N PHE A 10 -28.20 -36.98 0.46
CA PHE A 10 -27.58 -37.91 -0.49
C PHE A 10 -26.33 -37.18 -1.00
N CYS A 11 -25.19 -37.75 -1.36
CA CYS A 11 -24.54 -39.04 -1.16
C CYS A 11 -23.14 -38.84 -1.76
N ALA A 12 -22.18 -39.65 -1.32
CA ALA A 12 -20.75 -39.55 -1.63
C ALA A 12 -20.35 -39.91 -3.08
N CYS A 13 -19.06 -39.66 -3.35
CA CYS A 13 -18.16 -40.31 -4.31
C CYS A 13 -18.11 -39.85 -5.79
N ALA A 14 -16.98 -39.21 -6.15
CA ALA A 14 -16.05 -39.58 -7.24
C ALA A 14 -14.84 -38.61 -7.21
N ILE A 15 -13.70 -38.99 -6.62
CA ILE A 15 -12.47 -39.52 -7.28
C ILE A 15 -11.89 -38.57 -8.34
N LEU A 16 -10.74 -37.94 -8.04
CA LEU A 16 -9.51 -38.16 -8.81
C LEU A 16 -8.28 -37.75 -7.98
N ALA A 17 -7.42 -38.74 -7.73
CA ALA A 17 -6.10 -38.57 -7.14
C ALA A 17 -5.09 -38.17 -8.23
N VAL A 18 -4.18 -37.24 -7.90
CA VAL A 18 -2.91 -37.11 -8.60
C VAL A 18 -1.81 -37.27 -7.56
N THR A 19 -1.27 -38.49 -7.53
CA THR A 19 -0.04 -38.85 -6.85
C THR A 19 1.11 -38.58 -7.80
N ILE A 20 2.05 -37.70 -7.44
CA ILE A 20 3.37 -37.67 -8.06
C ILE A 20 4.39 -38.15 -7.03
N ALA A 21 5.03 -39.26 -7.38
CA ALA A 21 6.04 -39.94 -6.61
C ALA A 21 7.37 -39.16 -6.62
N PHE A 22 7.99 -38.99 -5.45
CA PHE A 22 9.43 -38.75 -5.35
C PHE A 22 10.11 -40.06 -4.95
N LYS A 23 10.82 -40.65 -5.92
CA LYS A 23 11.66 -41.82 -5.73
C LYS A 23 13.04 -41.34 -5.29
N ALA A 24 13.48 -41.82 -4.13
CA ALA A 24 14.83 -41.62 -3.65
C ALA A 24 15.84 -42.38 -4.53
N GLN A 25 16.91 -41.71 -4.94
CA GLN A 25 18.11 -42.35 -5.49
C GLN A 25 19.35 -41.51 -5.16
N GLY A 26 20.34 -42.16 -4.56
CA GLY A 26 21.76 -41.88 -4.75
C GLY A 26 22.40 -40.79 -3.88
N ARG A 27 23.08 -41.20 -2.81
CA ARG A 27 24.19 -40.43 -2.22
C ARG A 27 25.32 -40.34 -3.25
N GLN A 28 25.67 -39.13 -3.66
CA GLN A 28 27.01 -38.78 -4.13
C GLN A 28 27.60 -37.78 -3.12
N GLN A 29 28.80 -38.07 -2.63
CA GLN A 29 29.58 -37.16 -1.80
C GLN A 29 29.89 -35.88 -2.60
N PRO A 30 29.89 -34.69 -1.97
CA PRO A 30 30.36 -33.49 -2.65
C PRO A 30 31.88 -33.58 -2.85
N VAL A 31 32.31 -33.57 -4.11
CA VAL A 31 33.71 -33.36 -4.50
C VAL A 31 33.98 -31.86 -4.36
N LEU A 32 34.98 -31.50 -3.55
CA LEU A 32 35.50 -30.13 -3.46
C LEU A 32 36.14 -29.75 -4.81
N PRO A 33 35.81 -28.60 -5.43
CA PRO A 33 36.52 -28.15 -6.62
C PRO A 33 37.92 -27.65 -6.25
N ASP A 34 38.90 -28.14 -7.02
CA ASP A 34 40.29 -27.69 -7.05
C ASP A 34 40.34 -26.19 -7.46
N PRO A 35 41.21 -25.36 -6.85
CA PRO A 35 41.32 -23.95 -7.20
C PRO A 35 42.35 -23.81 -8.30
N GLU A 36 41.93 -23.62 -9.54
CA GLU A 36 42.54 -22.68 -10.50
C GLU A 36 41.94 -22.79 -11.90
N THR A 37 41.64 -21.62 -12.45
CA THR A 37 41.34 -21.31 -13.86
C THR A 37 40.03 -21.84 -14.45
N GLY A 38 39.02 -20.99 -14.40
CA GLY A 38 37.82 -21.13 -15.23
C GLY A 38 36.91 -19.93 -15.05
N VAL A 39 37.06 -18.92 -15.92
CA VAL A 39 36.16 -17.78 -16.03
C VAL A 39 34.74 -18.32 -16.28
N LEU A 40 33.90 -18.31 -15.25
CA LEU A 40 32.47 -18.55 -15.36
C LEU A 40 31.77 -17.21 -15.50
N ALA A 41 31.08 -17.06 -16.63
CA ALA A 41 30.28 -15.91 -16.99
C ALA A 41 29.38 -15.46 -15.83
N SER A 42 29.60 -14.24 -15.35
CA SER A 42 28.62 -13.51 -14.57
C SER A 42 27.45 -13.18 -15.49
N GLY A 43 26.45 -14.07 -15.53
CA GLY A 43 25.10 -13.72 -15.92
C GLY A 43 24.53 -12.75 -14.87
N GLY A 44 25.02 -11.52 -14.89
CA GLY A 44 24.44 -10.42 -14.15
C GLY A 44 23.13 -10.06 -14.81
N PHE A 45 22.02 -10.24 -14.10
CA PHE A 45 20.85 -9.43 -14.35
C PHE A 45 21.34 -7.99 -14.31
N THR A 46 21.24 -7.30 -15.44
CA THR A 46 21.58 -5.89 -15.51
C THR A 46 20.74 -5.19 -14.44
N ASP A 47 21.40 -4.55 -13.48
CA ASP A 47 20.79 -3.53 -12.63
C ASP A 47 20.34 -2.41 -13.57
N ALA A 48 19.20 -2.62 -14.23
CA ALA A 48 18.50 -1.57 -14.92
C ALA A 48 18.14 -0.58 -13.82
N GLU A 49 18.84 0.56 -13.81
CA GLU A 49 18.52 1.68 -12.95
C GLU A 49 17.02 1.96 -13.10
N ILE A 50 16.24 1.60 -12.07
CA ILE A 50 14.78 1.79 -12.09
C ILE A 50 14.56 3.29 -12.09
N LYS A 51 14.27 3.85 -13.27
CA LYS A 51 13.94 5.26 -13.41
C LYS A 51 12.62 5.54 -12.69
N ALA A 52 12.66 6.48 -11.76
CA ALA A 52 11.44 6.94 -11.07
C ALA A 52 10.38 7.41 -12.09
N PRO A 53 9.10 7.04 -11.91
CA PRO A 53 8.05 7.43 -12.83
C PRO A 53 7.83 8.96 -12.81
N ASP A 54 7.53 9.53 -13.97
CA ASP A 54 7.28 10.96 -14.11
C ASP A 54 5.85 11.30 -13.69
N VAL A 55 5.70 11.82 -12.47
CA VAL A 55 4.42 12.14 -11.83
C VAL A 55 3.94 13.52 -12.27
N GLU A 56 2.66 13.60 -12.63
CA GLU A 56 1.94 14.86 -12.87
C GLU A 56 1.35 15.40 -11.57
N ALA A 57 0.59 14.58 -10.84
CA ALA A 57 -0.12 15.00 -9.64
C ALA A 57 -0.59 13.81 -8.79
N TRP A 58 -0.81 14.08 -7.49
CA TRP A 58 -1.42 13.15 -6.56
C TRP A 58 -2.80 13.64 -6.13
N PHE A 59 -3.73 12.70 -5.94
CA PHE A 59 -5.10 12.97 -5.51
C PHE A 59 -5.60 11.93 -4.52
N PHE A 60 -6.69 12.27 -3.84
CA PHE A 60 -7.56 11.34 -3.16
C PHE A 60 -8.89 11.25 -3.87
N ARG A 61 -9.31 10.00 -4.11
CA ARG A 61 -10.66 9.66 -4.55
C ARG A 61 -11.46 9.20 -3.35
N ALA A 62 -12.61 9.80 -3.11
CA ALA A 62 -13.58 9.22 -2.19
C ALA A 62 -14.50 8.27 -2.96
N VAL A 63 -14.64 7.04 -2.47
CA VAL A 63 -15.48 5.99 -3.06
C VAL A 63 -16.47 5.51 -2.00
N SER A 64 -17.74 5.44 -2.37
CA SER A 64 -18.76 4.85 -1.50
C SER A 64 -18.63 3.33 -1.50
N GLY A 65 -18.36 2.74 -0.33
CA GLY A 65 -18.34 1.30 -0.08
C GLY A 65 -19.62 0.81 0.60
N TYR A 66 -20.05 -0.41 0.26
CA TYR A 66 -21.16 -1.08 0.92
C TYR A 66 -20.69 -1.70 2.26
N PRO A 67 -21.44 -1.60 3.37
CA PRO A 67 -22.82 -1.10 3.47
C PRO A 67 -23.01 0.40 3.80
N ALA A 68 -21.99 1.18 4.19
CA ALA A 68 -22.12 2.64 4.41
C ALA A 68 -20.77 3.37 4.64
N ALA A 69 -19.64 2.84 4.20
CA ALA A 69 -18.33 3.43 4.51
C ALA A 69 -17.80 4.23 3.31
N ILE A 70 -17.35 5.47 3.54
CA ILE A 70 -16.57 6.22 2.55
C ILE A 70 -15.14 5.71 2.65
N ALA A 71 -14.63 5.11 1.58
CA ALA A 71 -13.23 4.80 1.43
C ALA A 71 -12.52 5.95 0.73
N PHE A 72 -11.34 6.31 1.20
CA PHE A 72 -10.45 7.22 0.48
C PHE A 72 -9.30 6.43 -0.12
N GLU A 73 -9.07 6.63 -1.41
CA GLU A 73 -8.05 5.93 -2.18
C GLU A 73 -7.04 6.94 -2.74
N PRO A 74 -5.73 6.74 -2.50
CA PRO A 74 -4.69 7.57 -3.10
C PRO A 74 -4.53 7.22 -4.59
N VAL A 75 -4.51 8.24 -5.44
CA VAL A 75 -4.36 8.11 -6.89
C VAL A 75 -3.22 8.99 -7.38
N VAL A 76 -2.35 8.41 -8.21
CA VAL A 76 -1.28 9.14 -8.91
C VAL A 76 -1.61 9.26 -10.38
N LEU A 77 -1.48 10.46 -10.91
CA LEU A 77 -1.50 10.74 -12.34
C LEU A 77 -0.05 10.85 -12.83
N PHE A 78 0.29 10.12 -13.88
CA PHE A 78 1.59 10.22 -14.54
C PHE A 78 1.51 11.09 -15.80
N LYS A 79 2.63 11.74 -16.17
CA LYS A 79 2.67 12.62 -17.35
C LYS A 79 2.43 11.92 -18.68
N ASN A 80 2.59 10.60 -18.72
CA ASN A 80 2.31 9.77 -19.89
C ASN A 80 0.80 9.51 -20.12
N GLY A 81 -0.08 10.04 -19.27
CA GLY A 81 -1.53 9.85 -19.36
C GLY A 81 -2.05 8.58 -18.68
N GLU A 82 -1.21 7.85 -17.95
CA GLU A 82 -1.63 6.73 -17.11
C GLU A 82 -1.90 7.19 -15.67
N TYR A 83 -2.86 6.55 -14.99
CA TYR A 83 -3.04 6.71 -13.56
C TYR A 83 -2.82 5.38 -12.84
N TYR A 84 -2.50 5.47 -11.56
CA TYR A 84 -2.30 4.33 -10.68
C TYR A 84 -2.99 4.54 -9.33
N ASP A 85 -3.78 3.55 -8.92
CA ASP A 85 -4.34 3.43 -7.57
C ASP A 85 -3.22 2.95 -6.63
N VAL A 86 -2.70 3.89 -5.83
CA VAL A 86 -1.45 3.74 -5.09
C VAL A 86 -1.54 2.59 -4.09
N GLY A 87 -0.58 1.67 -4.17
CA GLY A 87 -0.45 0.55 -3.23
C GLY A 87 0.51 0.83 -2.08
N GLU A 88 0.98 -0.25 -1.46
CA GLU A 88 1.94 -0.19 -0.37
C GLU A 88 3.27 0.42 -0.80
N ASP A 89 3.79 -0.01 -1.95
CA ASP A 89 5.15 0.31 -2.37
C ASP A 89 5.30 1.81 -2.72
N PRO A 90 6.46 2.44 -2.43
CA PRO A 90 6.69 3.84 -2.74
C PRO A 90 6.74 4.08 -4.25
N VAL A 91 5.84 4.93 -4.74
CA VAL A 91 5.76 5.28 -6.17
C VAL A 91 7.09 5.82 -6.70
N GLU A 92 7.83 6.59 -5.90
CA GLU A 92 9.11 7.20 -6.29
C GLU A 92 10.23 6.19 -6.61
N SER A 93 10.11 4.94 -6.17
CA SER A 93 11.09 3.87 -6.41
C SER A 93 10.46 2.62 -7.04
N MET A 94 9.27 2.77 -7.62
CA MET A 94 8.51 1.68 -8.19
C MET A 94 8.97 1.35 -9.61
N ASP A 95 9.20 0.06 -9.89
CA ASP A 95 9.25 -0.45 -11.26
C ASP A 95 7.82 -0.51 -11.82
N VAL A 96 7.51 0.41 -12.72
CA VAL A 96 6.18 0.57 -13.31
C VAL A 96 5.72 -0.69 -14.04
N GLU A 97 6.61 -1.34 -14.79
CA GLU A 97 6.23 -2.49 -15.61
C GLU A 97 6.05 -3.74 -14.74
N ALA A 98 6.91 -3.91 -13.72
CA ALA A 98 6.72 -4.96 -12.72
C ALA A 98 5.41 -4.75 -11.93
N GLU A 99 5.09 -3.51 -11.54
CA GLU A 99 3.85 -3.23 -10.80
C GLU A 99 2.61 -3.39 -11.69
N LYS A 100 2.66 -3.02 -12.97
CA LYS A 100 1.58 -3.29 -13.93
C LYS A 100 1.31 -4.79 -14.08
N ALA A 101 2.37 -5.61 -14.10
CA ALA A 101 2.23 -7.07 -14.14
C ALA A 101 1.64 -7.63 -12.83
N LYS A 102 2.06 -7.08 -11.68
CA LYS A 102 1.60 -7.50 -10.34
C LYS A 102 0.16 -7.09 -10.04
N ARG A 103 -0.22 -5.84 -10.35
CA ARG A 103 -1.52 -5.22 -10.03
C ARG A 103 -2.18 -4.58 -11.26
N PRO A 104 -2.48 -5.34 -12.33
CA PRO A 104 -2.98 -4.77 -13.59
C PRO A 104 -4.30 -3.99 -13.46
N LYS A 105 -5.12 -4.30 -12.45
CA LYS A 105 -6.40 -3.60 -12.19
C LYS A 105 -6.24 -2.23 -11.52
N ALA A 106 -5.07 -1.95 -10.93
CA ALA A 106 -4.79 -0.66 -10.28
C ALA A 106 -4.39 0.42 -11.30
N TRP A 107 -4.29 0.09 -12.58
CA TRP A 107 -3.83 0.99 -13.63
C TRP A 107 -4.97 1.37 -14.55
N GLY A 108 -4.91 2.60 -15.05
CA GLY A 108 -5.83 3.10 -16.07
C GLY A 108 -5.25 4.30 -16.80
N LYS A 109 -6.11 5.01 -17.54
CA LYS A 109 -5.74 6.22 -18.28
C LYS A 109 -6.43 7.42 -17.69
N TRP A 110 -5.80 8.58 -17.74
CA TRP A 110 -6.45 9.83 -17.37
C TRP A 110 -6.30 10.88 -18.46
N ARG A 111 -7.24 11.83 -18.45
CA ARG A 111 -7.19 13.06 -19.24
C ARG A 111 -7.85 14.18 -18.46
N LYS A 112 -7.48 15.42 -18.75
CA LYS A 112 -8.12 16.61 -18.19
C LYS A 112 -8.80 17.41 -19.29
N ALA A 113 -10.05 17.85 -19.07
CA ALA A 113 -10.75 18.80 -19.95
C ALA A 113 -11.41 19.88 -19.08
N GLY A 114 -10.97 21.13 -19.24
CA GLY A 114 -11.32 22.20 -18.31
C GLY A 114 -10.93 21.84 -16.88
N ASP A 115 -11.87 21.96 -15.95
CA ASP A 115 -11.68 21.63 -14.52
C ASP A 115 -12.09 20.19 -14.17
N THR A 116 -12.23 19.33 -15.18
CA THR A 116 -12.67 17.94 -14.98
C THR A 116 -11.56 16.97 -15.35
N TRP A 117 -11.28 16.04 -14.44
CA TRP A 117 -10.39 14.90 -14.65
C TRP A 117 -11.24 13.69 -15.01
N TYR A 118 -10.87 13.00 -16.08
CA TYR A 118 -11.53 11.77 -16.51
C TYR A 118 -10.54 10.62 -16.32
N LEU A 119 -10.93 9.63 -15.52
CA LEU A 119 -10.14 8.43 -15.27
C LEU A 119 -10.87 7.23 -15.88
N THR A 120 -10.21 6.57 -16.82
CA THR A 120 -10.67 5.36 -17.49
C THR A 120 -9.94 4.16 -16.90
N ASN A 121 -10.67 3.33 -16.17
CA ASN A 121 -10.08 2.18 -15.46
C ASN A 121 -9.67 1.03 -16.41
N SER A 122 -9.07 -0.01 -15.86
CA SER A 122 -8.62 -1.20 -16.61
C SER A 122 -9.75 -1.95 -17.35
N GLN A 123 -11.02 -1.67 -17.01
CA GLN A 123 -12.21 -2.24 -17.68
C GLN A 123 -12.76 -1.33 -18.79
N GLY A 124 -12.12 -0.18 -19.05
CA GLY A 124 -12.58 0.81 -20.02
C GLY A 124 -13.70 1.70 -19.51
N LYS A 125 -14.03 1.67 -18.21
CA LYS A 125 -15.05 2.52 -17.61
C LYS A 125 -14.45 3.88 -17.24
N GLU A 126 -15.02 4.94 -17.80
CA GLU A 126 -14.62 6.32 -17.51
C GLU A 126 -15.44 6.90 -16.36
N HIS A 127 -14.76 7.68 -15.52
CA HIS A 127 -15.32 8.40 -14.38
C HIS A 127 -14.81 9.84 -14.39
N ASP A 128 -15.70 10.81 -14.18
CA ASP A 128 -15.34 12.22 -14.07
C ASP A 128 -15.19 12.68 -12.62
N TYR A 129 -14.22 13.55 -12.40
CA TYR A 129 -13.86 14.08 -11.09
C TYR A 129 -13.59 15.58 -11.19
N LYS A 130 -14.09 16.34 -10.22
CA LYS A 130 -13.89 17.79 -10.13
C LYS A 130 -13.41 18.15 -8.75
N LEU A 131 -12.53 19.14 -8.66
CA LEU A 131 -12.19 19.71 -7.36
C LEU A 131 -13.43 20.35 -6.73
N GLY A 132 -13.65 20.06 -5.44
CA GLY A 132 -14.80 20.60 -4.71
C GLY A 132 -16.12 19.83 -4.89
N SER A 133 -16.17 18.77 -5.71
CA SER A 133 -17.38 17.92 -5.83
C SER A 133 -17.55 16.90 -4.70
N GLY A 134 -16.64 16.90 -3.71
CA GLY A 134 -16.73 16.03 -2.53
C GLY A 134 -16.19 14.61 -2.73
N ASN A 135 -15.66 14.28 -3.91
CA ASN A 135 -15.10 12.95 -4.20
C ASN A 135 -13.71 12.97 -4.85
N TRP A 136 -13.10 14.14 -4.99
CA TRP A 136 -11.78 14.33 -5.60
C TRP A 136 -11.03 15.48 -4.94
N PHE A 137 -9.88 15.17 -4.35
CA PHE A 137 -9.11 16.12 -3.53
C PHE A 137 -7.64 16.05 -3.93
N PRO A 138 -6.89 17.16 -3.96
CA PRO A 138 -5.46 17.10 -4.14
C PRO A 138 -4.80 16.37 -2.96
N ALA A 139 -3.67 15.73 -3.23
CA ALA A 139 -2.84 15.12 -2.22
C ALA A 139 -1.44 15.73 -2.28
N PHE A 140 -0.84 15.99 -1.12
CA PHE A 140 0.39 16.79 -1.04
C PHE A 140 1.56 15.99 -0.46
N ALA A 141 2.74 16.21 -1.03
CA ALA A 141 3.99 15.69 -0.50
C ALA A 141 4.33 16.34 0.86
N TYR A 142 5.14 15.65 1.67
CA TYR A 142 5.77 16.27 2.83
C TYR A 142 6.86 17.25 2.40
N THR A 143 6.71 18.51 2.78
CA THR A 143 7.68 19.59 2.50
C THR A 143 8.30 20.19 3.76
N GLY A 144 8.11 19.53 4.91
CA GLY A 144 8.48 20.05 6.24
C GLY A 144 7.30 20.65 7.03
N SER A 145 6.15 20.85 6.36
CA SER A 145 4.88 21.32 6.93
C SER A 145 3.70 20.80 6.09
N PRO A 146 2.50 20.57 6.67
CA PRO A 146 2.20 20.57 8.11
C PRO A 146 2.95 19.46 8.86
N LYS A 147 3.01 19.59 10.19
CA LYS A 147 3.53 18.53 11.07
C LYS A 147 2.48 17.44 11.23
N LEU A 148 2.96 16.21 11.42
CA LEU A 148 2.09 15.10 11.78
C LEU A 148 1.47 15.35 13.17
N LYS A 149 0.22 14.95 13.30
CA LYS A 149 -0.52 14.90 14.56
C LYS A 149 -0.11 13.67 15.38
N LYS A 150 -0.50 13.62 16.65
CA LYS A 150 0.01 12.58 17.56
C LYS A 150 -0.57 11.22 17.25
N ALA A 151 -1.84 11.15 16.91
CA ALA A 151 -2.55 9.89 16.72
C ALA A 151 -3.40 9.91 15.46
N TYR A 152 -3.39 8.79 14.75
CA TYR A 152 -4.12 8.58 13.52
C TYR A 152 -4.78 7.20 13.52
N GLU A 153 -6.03 7.15 13.09
CA GLU A 153 -6.82 5.93 12.96
C GLU A 153 -7.13 5.65 11.50
N LYS A 154 -6.99 4.38 11.10
CA LYS A 154 -7.26 3.91 9.76
C LYS A 154 -8.75 4.02 9.48
N THR A 155 -9.12 4.82 8.49
CA THR A 155 -10.52 5.02 8.09
C THR A 155 -10.90 4.20 6.86
N SER A 156 -9.91 3.87 6.03
CA SER A 156 -10.09 2.93 4.92
C SER A 156 -8.77 2.30 4.51
N GLY A 157 -8.87 1.13 3.89
CA GLY A 157 -7.79 0.53 3.12
C GLY A 157 -8.36 0.03 1.81
N GLY A 158 -7.60 0.18 0.72
CA GLY A 158 -8.07 -0.37 -0.55
C GLY A 158 -7.80 -1.88 -0.66
N ASP A 159 -8.69 -2.57 -1.35
CA ASP A 159 -8.57 -4.01 -1.61
C ASP A 159 -7.54 -4.23 -2.72
N TYR A 160 -6.29 -4.44 -2.33
CA TYR A 160 -5.16 -4.52 -3.26
C TYR A 160 -4.46 -5.86 -3.13
N GLY A 161 -4.96 -6.81 -3.93
CA GLY A 161 -4.54 -8.21 -3.98
C GLY A 161 -3.03 -8.44 -3.93
N ASN A 162 -2.50 -8.65 -2.72
CA ASN A 162 -1.74 -9.80 -2.29
C ASN A 162 -1.62 -9.66 -0.77
N GLY A 163 -2.25 -10.56 -0.01
CA GLY A 163 -2.49 -10.42 1.44
C GLY A 163 -1.24 -10.46 2.33
N THR A 164 -0.31 -9.54 2.15
CA THR A 164 0.96 -9.49 2.86
C THR A 164 1.43 -8.06 3.09
N ASN A 165 0.88 -7.40 4.12
CA ASN A 165 1.62 -6.97 5.31
C ASN A 165 0.67 -6.17 6.21
N ALA A 166 0.03 -6.90 7.14
CA ALA A 166 -0.72 -6.40 8.29
C ALA A 166 0.18 -5.65 9.29
N LEU A 167 1.03 -4.74 8.82
CA LEU A 167 1.95 -3.98 9.67
C LEU A 167 1.26 -2.77 10.26
N PHE A 168 0.39 -2.10 9.50
CA PHE A 168 -0.42 -1.01 10.04
C PHE A 168 -1.71 -1.56 10.62
N LYS A 169 -1.66 -1.74 11.95
CA LYS A 169 -2.83 -1.92 12.81
C LYS A 169 -3.80 -0.74 12.63
N SER A 170 -4.99 -0.82 13.19
CA SER A 170 -6.02 0.25 13.11
C SER A 170 -5.50 1.64 13.51
N ARG A 171 -4.43 1.76 14.31
CA ARG A 171 -3.89 3.03 14.79
C ARG A 171 -2.36 3.15 14.69
N ILE A 172 -1.90 4.35 14.32
CA ILE A 172 -0.50 4.78 14.39
C ILE A 172 -0.39 6.02 15.27
N ASN A 173 0.60 6.04 16.17
CA ASN A 173 0.90 7.23 16.97
C ASN A 173 2.30 7.74 16.64
N PHE A 174 2.41 9.01 16.25
CA PHE A 174 3.67 9.74 16.11
C PHE A 174 3.98 10.42 17.45
N ILE A 175 5.01 9.92 18.12
CA ILE A 175 5.40 10.34 19.45
C ILE A 175 6.05 11.73 19.39
N ASP A 176 6.94 11.89 18.42
CA ASP A 176 7.64 13.13 18.08
C ASP A 176 7.96 13.12 16.58
N ASP A 177 8.77 14.09 16.11
CA ASP A 177 9.16 14.24 14.70
C ASP A 177 9.92 13.04 14.10
N THR A 178 10.33 12.06 14.91
CA THR A 178 11.19 10.95 14.53
C THR A 178 10.77 9.58 15.05
N HIS A 179 9.87 9.48 16.03
CA HIS A 179 9.47 8.22 16.67
C HIS A 179 7.99 7.90 16.51
N PHE A 180 7.64 6.62 16.37
CA PHE A 180 6.25 6.16 16.24
C PHE A 180 5.99 4.85 17.01
N THR A 181 4.70 4.53 17.22
CA THR A 181 4.19 3.22 17.66
C THR A 181 2.96 2.79 16.85
N GLN A 182 2.70 1.49 16.72
CA GLN A 182 1.52 0.92 16.03
C GLN A 182 0.74 -0.04 16.96
N GLY A 183 -0.60 0.03 16.97
CA GLY A 183 -1.47 -0.74 17.90
C GLY A 183 -2.92 -0.90 17.42
N GLU A 184 -3.61 -1.98 17.86
CA GLU A 184 -5.07 -2.16 17.66
C GLU A 184 -5.88 -1.51 18.79
N GLU A 185 -5.40 -1.63 20.03
CA GLU A 185 -5.84 -0.87 21.20
C GLU A 185 -4.63 -0.74 22.15
N GLY A 186 -4.45 0.43 22.78
CA GLY A 186 -3.38 0.63 23.75
C GLY A 186 -3.27 2.09 24.16
N GLY A 187 -3.37 2.35 25.47
CA GLY A 187 -3.45 3.69 26.07
C GLY A 187 -2.34 4.67 25.66
N VAL A 188 -2.56 5.94 26.01
CA VAL A 188 -1.71 7.09 25.64
C VAL A 188 -0.22 6.80 25.88
N ILE A 189 0.54 6.59 24.81
CA ILE A 189 2.00 6.53 24.88
C ILE A 189 2.53 7.96 24.75
N THR A 190 3.03 8.51 25.84
CA THR A 190 3.61 9.86 25.88
C THR A 190 5.08 9.86 25.45
N PRO A 191 5.62 10.99 24.95
CA PRO A 191 7.04 11.14 24.59
C PRO A 191 8.06 10.74 25.68
N ASN A 192 7.68 10.89 26.95
CA ASN A 192 8.53 10.52 28.10
C ASN A 192 8.45 9.04 28.48
N SER A 193 7.66 8.23 27.77
CA SER A 193 7.49 6.82 28.07
C SER A 193 8.64 6.00 27.48
N THR A 194 9.50 5.44 28.31
CA THR A 194 10.47 4.40 27.92
C THR A 194 9.82 3.09 27.49
N ALA A 195 8.50 3.04 27.30
CA ALA A 195 7.78 1.85 26.85
C ALA A 195 7.80 1.70 25.31
N TRP A 196 7.97 2.79 24.55
CA TRP A 196 7.94 2.71 23.08
C TRP A 196 9.10 1.88 22.52
N ASN A 197 10.28 1.93 23.13
CA ASN A 197 11.44 1.13 22.70
C ASN A 197 11.31 -0.37 23.03
N LYS A 198 10.25 -0.79 23.75
CA LYS A 198 10.05 -2.18 24.18
C LYS A 198 9.06 -2.95 23.31
N THR A 199 8.35 -2.28 22.41
CA THR A 199 7.42 -2.96 21.49
C THR A 199 8.08 -3.14 20.12
N ALA A 200 7.85 -4.30 19.51
CA ALA A 200 8.38 -4.61 18.17
C ALA A 200 7.76 -3.72 17.08
N ASP A 201 6.55 -3.21 17.32
CA ASP A 201 5.74 -2.39 16.39
C ASP A 201 5.94 -0.88 16.58
N ALA A 202 7.00 -0.50 17.26
CA ALA A 202 7.45 0.88 17.40
C ALA A 202 8.82 1.06 16.77
N GLY A 203 9.24 2.30 16.59
CA GLY A 203 10.50 2.58 15.92
C GLY A 203 10.69 4.04 15.58
N THR A 204 11.59 4.28 14.62
CA THR A 204 11.85 5.60 14.05
C THR A 204 11.28 5.74 12.65
N TYR A 205 10.95 6.96 12.24
CA TYR A 205 10.47 7.22 10.89
C TYR A 205 11.12 8.46 10.28
N LYS A 206 11.11 8.50 8.95
CA LYS A 206 11.54 9.65 8.13
C LYS A 206 10.58 9.82 6.97
N ILE A 207 10.23 11.07 6.66
CA ILE A 207 9.35 11.40 5.52
C ILE A 207 10.10 12.30 4.56
N LYS A 208 10.04 11.97 3.28
CA LYS A 208 10.61 12.77 2.19
C LYS A 208 9.67 12.68 1.00
N GLY A 209 9.18 13.82 0.53
CA GLY A 209 8.32 13.85 -0.64
C GLY A 209 7.05 13.02 -0.42
N HIS A 210 6.83 12.06 -1.31
CA HIS A 210 5.73 11.10 -1.23
C HIS A 210 6.15 9.73 -0.67
N SER A 211 7.18 9.70 0.16
CA SER A 211 7.67 8.47 0.79
C SER A 211 7.79 8.63 2.31
N ILE A 212 7.41 7.59 3.05
CA ILE A 212 7.74 7.40 4.46
C ILE A 212 8.57 6.13 4.62
N GLU A 213 9.67 6.23 5.34
CA GLU A 213 10.50 5.11 5.77
C GLU A 213 10.33 4.92 7.28
N MET A 214 10.07 3.68 7.70
CA MET A 214 9.85 3.30 9.08
C MET A 214 10.83 2.20 9.44
N THR A 215 11.68 2.47 10.42
CA THR A 215 12.62 1.51 10.99
C THR A 215 12.07 1.01 12.32
N LEU A 216 11.57 -0.22 12.32
CA LEU A 216 11.03 -0.88 13.51
C LEU A 216 12.15 -1.23 14.49
N ASN A 217 11.84 -1.31 15.78
CA ASN A 217 12.77 -1.75 16.82
C ASN A 217 13.31 -3.17 16.59
N SER A 218 12.60 -3.99 15.80
CA SER A 218 13.08 -5.29 15.32
C SER A 218 14.22 -5.22 14.32
N GLY A 219 14.59 -4.02 13.85
CA GLY A 219 15.56 -3.78 12.77
C GLY A 219 14.96 -3.85 11.37
N LYS A 220 13.68 -4.22 11.22
CA LYS A 220 13.00 -4.23 9.92
C LYS A 220 12.76 -2.80 9.43
N VAL A 221 13.22 -2.50 8.22
CA VAL A 221 12.95 -1.25 7.51
C VAL A 221 11.81 -1.45 6.53
N VAL A 222 10.83 -0.55 6.56
CA VAL A 222 9.67 -0.57 5.67
C VAL A 222 9.53 0.81 5.02
N LYS A 223 9.53 0.85 3.70
CA LYS A 223 9.27 2.07 2.93
C LYS A 223 7.87 1.99 2.31
N ARG A 224 7.11 3.07 2.40
CA ARG A 224 5.74 3.18 1.88
C ARG A 224 5.53 4.51 1.17
N SER A 225 4.53 4.56 0.30
CA SER A 225 4.00 5.82 -0.22
C SER A 225 3.46 6.70 0.92
N PHE A 226 3.53 8.02 0.78
CA PHE A 226 3.03 8.99 1.76
C PHE A 226 2.37 10.18 1.08
N ALA A 227 1.28 10.69 1.64
CA ALA A 227 0.71 11.97 1.24
C ALA A 227 -0.16 12.59 2.35
N PHE A 228 -0.21 13.91 2.36
CA PHE A 228 -1.17 14.71 3.13
C PHE A 228 -2.47 14.92 2.37
N GLY A 229 -3.57 14.90 3.14
CA GLY A 229 -4.88 15.42 2.79
C GLY A 229 -4.88 16.88 2.36
N ALA A 230 -6.03 17.33 1.86
CA ALA A 230 -6.26 18.72 1.51
C ALA A 230 -7.47 19.28 2.24
N SER A 231 -7.40 20.54 2.68
CA SER A 231 -8.53 21.30 3.20
C SER A 231 -8.52 22.75 2.71
N GLY A 232 -9.67 23.43 2.84
CA GLY A 232 -9.83 24.84 2.50
C GLY A 232 -10.03 25.14 1.01
N THR A 233 -10.15 26.43 0.70
CA THR A 233 -10.30 26.95 -0.67
C THR A 233 -9.44 28.22 -0.81
N PRO A 234 -8.37 28.23 -1.61
CA PRO A 234 -7.83 27.11 -2.39
C PRO A 234 -7.35 25.94 -1.51
N PRO A 235 -7.32 24.69 -2.02
CA PRO A 235 -6.87 23.53 -1.26
C PRO A 235 -5.43 23.69 -0.77
N LYS A 236 -5.18 23.37 0.51
CA LYS A 236 -3.86 23.37 1.14
C LYS A 236 -3.65 22.03 1.86
N ALA A 237 -2.38 21.63 1.99
CA ALA A 237 -2.01 20.44 2.75
C ALA A 237 -2.52 20.54 4.19
N THR A 238 -3.17 19.47 4.67
CA THR A 238 -3.56 19.31 6.07
C THR A 238 -3.03 18.00 6.62
N SER A 239 -2.74 17.97 7.92
CA SER A 239 -2.40 16.76 8.65
C SER A 239 -3.62 16.07 9.26
N ASP A 240 -4.85 16.54 9.02
CA ASP A 240 -6.09 15.88 9.49
C ASP A 240 -6.33 14.52 8.82
N MET A 241 -5.83 14.36 7.59
CA MET A 241 -5.86 13.11 6.86
C MET A 241 -4.48 12.84 6.25
N ILE A 242 -3.98 11.63 6.41
CA ILE A 242 -2.72 11.17 5.83
C ILE A 242 -2.90 9.82 5.16
N PHE A 243 -1.98 9.52 4.25
CA PHE A 243 -1.90 8.22 3.61
C PHE A 243 -0.52 7.64 3.86
N ILE A 244 -0.52 6.36 4.21
CA ILE A 244 0.70 5.58 4.37
C ILE A 244 0.47 4.29 3.59
N GLY A 245 1.16 4.16 2.47
CA GLY A 245 0.85 3.16 1.45
C GLY A 245 -0.52 3.42 0.82
N GLY A 246 -1.31 2.36 0.64
CA GLY A 246 -2.67 2.40 0.09
C GLY A 246 -3.77 2.63 1.15
N ASP A 247 -3.39 2.97 2.38
CA ASP A 247 -4.33 3.15 3.50
C ASP A 247 -4.50 4.62 3.86
N ALA A 248 -5.74 5.00 4.16
CA ALA A 248 -6.11 6.33 4.64
C ALA A 248 -6.22 6.34 6.16
N TYR A 249 -5.69 7.39 6.78
CA TYR A 249 -5.82 7.62 8.21
C TYR A 249 -6.34 9.02 8.47
N THR A 250 -7.22 9.16 9.43
CA THR A 250 -7.63 10.47 9.97
C THR A 250 -7.08 10.63 11.37
N ASP A 251 -6.83 11.87 11.75
CA ASP A 251 -6.38 12.17 13.09
C ASP A 251 -7.41 11.76 14.17
N GLN A 252 -6.91 11.61 15.38
CA GLN A 252 -7.69 11.34 16.60
C GLN A 252 -7.49 12.44 17.65
N ASP A 253 -6.87 13.55 17.25
CA ASP A 253 -6.54 14.70 18.10
C ASP A 253 -7.75 15.64 18.30
#